data_AF-A0A821GDH8-F1
#
_entry.id   AF-A0A821GDH8-F1
#
_cell.length_a   1.000
_cell.length_b   1.000
_cell.length_c   1.000
_cell.angle_alpha   90.00
_cell.angle_beta   90.00
_cell.angle_gamma   90.00
#
_symmetry.space_group_name_H-M   'P 1'
#
loop_
_entity.id
_entity.type
_entity.pdbx_description
1 polymer ?
#
loop_
_entity_poly.entity_id
_entity_poly.type
_entity_poly.pdbx_seq_one_letter_code
_entity_poly.pdbx_strand_id
1 'polypeptide(L)'
;MVGIDARNKRILDTKYICPVCSLILQDPVQLTECGHRQCQTCLNTEQGTTIKCPQCLAETLRSDVIHANMEDHYLTKQHQHATLRLVRQMLSQLSDRELNIDLHRTTTVGACNSATTQLEEFYEILNILAGDIETLTSDGQSLTNESLQMQIILPTLTEALSKVKLFVEESDAVF
;
A
#
# COMPACT_ATOMS: atom_id res chain seq x y z
N MET A 1 -16.50 8.27 -10.35
CA MET A 1 -16.41 6.83 -10.69
C MET A 1 -15.49 6.18 -9.68
N VAL A 2 -15.71 4.93 -9.29
CA VAL A 2 -14.84 4.17 -8.38
C VAL A 2 -14.24 3.07 -9.22
N GLY A 3 -12.91 2.94 -9.28
CA GLY A 3 -12.33 1.80 -9.98
C GLY A 3 -12.16 0.62 -9.04
N ILE A 4 -12.42 -0.55 -9.59
CA ILE A 4 -12.45 -1.82 -8.86
C ILE A 4 -11.21 -2.58 -9.30
N ASP A 5 -10.37 -2.97 -8.35
CA ASP A 5 -9.28 -3.90 -8.64
C ASP A 5 -9.87 -5.27 -8.99
N ALA A 6 -9.61 -5.72 -10.22
CA ALA A 6 -10.08 -7.01 -10.71
C ALA A 6 -9.50 -8.20 -9.93
N ARG A 7 -8.38 -8.01 -9.22
CA ARG A 7 -7.76 -9.06 -8.38
C ARG A 7 -8.31 -9.07 -6.95
N ASN A 8 -8.87 -7.97 -6.47
CA ASN A 8 -9.30 -7.84 -5.09
C ASN A 8 -10.46 -6.84 -5.07
N LYS A 9 -11.72 -7.31 -4.95
CA LYS A 9 -13.00 -6.56 -5.10
C LYS A 9 -13.18 -5.39 -4.09
N ARG A 10 -12.20 -4.50 -3.97
CA ARG A 10 -12.14 -3.37 -3.05
C ARG A 10 -12.33 -2.07 -3.84
N ILE A 11 -13.09 -1.15 -3.24
CA ILE A 11 -13.32 0.20 -3.76
C ILE A 11 -12.02 0.98 -3.60
N LEU A 12 -11.36 1.31 -4.72
CA LEU A 12 -10.13 2.11 -4.75
C LEU A 12 -10.47 3.55 -5.10
N ASP A 13 -9.78 4.51 -4.47
CA ASP A 13 -9.83 5.91 -4.88
C ASP A 13 -9.23 6.02 -6.28
N THR A 14 -9.94 6.70 -7.19
CA THR A 14 -9.55 6.81 -8.60
C THR A 14 -8.18 7.42 -8.82
N LYS A 15 -7.66 8.20 -7.86
CA LYS A 15 -6.31 8.76 -7.95
C LYS A 15 -5.19 7.70 -7.94
N TYR A 16 -5.51 6.47 -7.55
CA TYR A 16 -4.57 5.35 -7.51
C TYR A 16 -4.74 4.39 -8.69
N ILE A 17 -5.60 4.74 -9.64
CA ILE A 17 -5.94 3.88 -10.77
C ILE A 17 -5.38 4.52 -12.04
N CYS A 18 -4.66 3.71 -12.80
CA CYS A 18 -4.13 4.13 -14.08
C CYS A 18 -5.29 4.34 -15.08
N PRO A 19 -5.39 5.51 -15.72
CA PRO A 19 -6.44 5.77 -16.71
C PRO A 19 -6.27 4.93 -17.99
N VAL A 20 -5.08 4.37 -18.24
CA VAL A 20 -4.78 3.60 -19.45
C VAL A 20 -5.16 2.13 -19.27
N CYS A 21 -4.67 1.46 -18.22
CA CYS A 21 -4.92 0.04 -18.00
C CYS A 21 -6.06 -0.26 -17.02
N SER A 22 -6.63 0.76 -16.36
CA SER A 22 -7.67 0.64 -15.33
C SER A 22 -7.29 -0.25 -14.13
N LEU A 23 -5.98 -0.47 -13.91
CA LEU A 23 -5.44 -1.17 -12.76
C LEU A 23 -4.83 -0.20 -11.75
N ILE A 24 -4.49 -0.70 -10.56
CA ILE A 24 -3.68 0.06 -9.59
C ILE A 24 -2.39 0.53 -10.28
N LEU A 25 -2.03 1.79 -10.06
CA LEU A 25 -0.80 2.38 -10.56
C LEU A 25 0.41 1.56 -10.11
N GLN A 26 1.18 1.04 -11.07
CA GLN A 26 2.43 0.32 -10.85
C GLN A 26 3.57 1.19 -11.39
N ASP A 27 4.53 1.52 -10.53
CA ASP A 27 5.58 2.52 -10.78
C ASP A 27 4.98 3.80 -11.40
N PRO A 28 4.19 4.56 -10.62
CA PRO A 28 3.46 5.70 -11.14
C PRO A 28 4.40 6.80 -11.60
N VAL A 29 4.14 7.31 -12.78
CA VAL A 29 4.73 8.52 -13.32
C VAL A 29 3.67 9.62 -13.37
N GLN A 30 4.09 10.87 -13.18
CA GLN A 30 3.22 12.05 -13.20
C GLN A 30 3.60 12.97 -14.36
N LEU A 31 2.59 13.38 -15.11
CA LEU A 31 2.71 14.38 -16.16
C LEU A 31 2.73 15.77 -15.49
N THR A 32 3.85 16.49 -15.57
CA THR A 32 4.05 17.76 -14.84
C THR A 32 3.08 18.85 -15.24
N GLU A 33 2.66 18.91 -16.51
CA GLU A 33 1.75 19.96 -17.01
C GLU A 33 0.33 19.87 -16.43
N CYS A 34 -0.12 18.67 -16.01
CA CYS A 34 -1.49 18.48 -15.54
C CYS A 34 -1.62 17.72 -14.20
N GLY A 35 -0.54 17.16 -13.68
CA GLY A 35 -0.52 16.41 -12.42
C GLY A 35 -1.16 15.02 -12.47
N HIS A 36 -1.70 14.60 -13.62
CA HIS A 36 -2.28 13.26 -13.76
C HIS A 36 -1.21 12.17 -13.78
N ARG A 37 -1.58 10.99 -13.25
CA ARG A 37 -0.68 9.86 -13.07
C ARG A 37 -1.09 8.67 -13.94
N GLN A 38 -0.10 7.90 -14.38
CA GLN A 38 -0.25 6.62 -15.07
C GLN A 38 0.94 5.69 -14.77
N CYS A 39 0.86 4.42 -15.14
CA CYS A 39 1.99 3.49 -14.96
C CYS A 39 3.13 3.84 -15.93
N GLN A 40 4.39 3.68 -15.49
CA GLN A 40 5.55 3.86 -16.37
C GLN A 40 5.47 2.98 -17.63
N THR A 41 5.02 1.74 -17.49
CA THR A 41 4.83 0.81 -18.62
C THR A 41 3.77 1.27 -19.61
N CYS A 42 2.69 1.89 -19.13
CA CYS A 42 1.62 2.44 -19.96
C CYS A 42 2.05 3.74 -20.67
N LEU A 43 2.98 4.48 -20.09
CA LEU A 43 3.62 5.63 -20.74
C LEU A 43 4.55 5.18 -21.88
N ASN A 44 5.30 4.11 -21.66
CA ASN A 44 6.33 3.65 -22.61
C ASN A 44 5.79 3.12 -23.94
N THR A 45 4.51 2.78 -24.00
CA THR A 45 3.83 2.43 -25.25
C THR A 45 3.59 3.63 -26.17
N GLU A 46 3.65 4.86 -25.66
CA GLU A 46 3.55 6.07 -26.46
C GLU A 46 4.90 6.40 -27.13
N GLN A 47 4.86 6.58 -28.45
CA GLN A 47 6.02 6.98 -29.25
C GLN A 47 5.96 8.50 -29.49
N GLY A 48 7.07 9.19 -29.26
CA GLY A 48 7.18 10.64 -29.46
C GLY A 48 8.00 11.34 -28.38
N THR A 49 8.28 12.61 -28.63
CA THR A 49 8.93 13.54 -27.69
C THR A 49 7.92 14.19 -26.74
N THR A 50 6.64 14.19 -27.12
CA THR A 50 5.51 14.73 -26.37
C THR A 50 4.52 13.62 -26.04
N ILE A 51 3.96 13.68 -24.84
CA ILE A 51 3.00 12.72 -24.30
C ILE A 51 1.67 13.44 -24.09
N LYS A 52 0.58 12.82 -24.53
CA LYS A 52 -0.77 13.38 -24.35
C LYS A 52 -1.43 12.73 -23.15
N CYS A 53 -1.85 13.55 -22.20
CA CYS A 53 -2.58 13.03 -21.05
C CYS A 53 -3.90 12.39 -21.51
N PRO A 54 -4.16 11.11 -21.19
CA PRO A 54 -5.41 10.43 -21.57
C PRO A 54 -6.64 10.98 -20.83
N GLN A 55 -6.44 11.77 -19.76
CA GLN A 55 -7.53 12.32 -18.94
C GLN A 55 -7.96 13.73 -19.38
N CYS A 56 -6.99 14.61 -19.70
CA CYS A 56 -7.26 16.01 -20.02
C CYS A 56 -6.68 16.50 -21.36
N LEU A 57 -5.99 15.62 -22.10
CA LEU A 57 -5.35 15.90 -23.39
C LEU A 57 -4.22 16.93 -23.35
N ALA A 58 -3.80 17.39 -22.16
CA ALA A 58 -2.63 18.24 -22.02
C ALA A 58 -1.38 17.51 -22.55
N GLU A 59 -0.52 18.25 -23.24
CA GLU A 59 0.74 17.75 -23.79
C GLU A 59 1.87 18.01 -22.79
N THR A 60 2.63 16.98 -22.45
CA THR A 60 3.80 17.07 -21.56
C THR A 60 5.03 16.57 -22.33
N LEU A 61 6.16 17.27 -22.21
CA LEU A 61 7.41 16.76 -22.78
C LEU A 61 7.84 15.50 -22.04
N ARG A 62 8.35 14.52 -22.78
CA ARG A 62 8.76 13.23 -22.20
C ARG A 62 9.90 13.39 -21.19
N SER A 63 10.76 14.40 -21.37
CA SER A 63 11.81 14.78 -20.42
C SER A 63 11.29 15.29 -19.08
N ASP A 64 10.04 15.78 -19.07
CA ASP A 64 9.47 16.48 -17.93
C ASP A 64 8.55 15.55 -17.12
N VAL A 65 8.43 14.29 -17.52
CA VAL A 65 7.72 13.29 -16.73
C VAL A 65 8.55 12.92 -15.50
N ILE A 66 7.91 12.97 -14.33
CA ILE A 66 8.56 12.65 -13.06
C ILE A 66 8.02 11.33 -12.51
N HIS A 67 8.87 10.56 -11.84
CA HIS A 67 8.40 9.45 -11.01
C HIS A 67 7.61 10.03 -9.83
N ALA A 68 6.39 9.53 -9.65
CA ALA A 68 5.55 9.92 -8.55
C ALA A 68 5.78 8.94 -7.41
N ASN A 69 6.37 9.42 -6.31
CA ASN A 69 6.40 8.62 -5.09
C ASN A 69 4.97 8.51 -4.55
N MET A 70 4.40 7.31 -4.65
CA MET A 70 3.27 6.92 -3.83
C MET A 70 3.82 6.41 -2.49
N GLU A 71 4.51 7.27 -1.75
CA GLU A 71 4.97 6.93 -0.38
C GLU A 71 3.82 6.28 0.38
N ASP A 72 4.14 5.09 0.92
CA ASP A 72 3.47 4.04 1.71
C ASP A 72 2.06 4.23 2.30
N HIS A 73 1.48 5.42 2.24
CA HIS A 73 0.22 5.78 2.85
C HIS A 73 -1.01 5.10 2.23
N TYR A 74 -0.92 4.59 0.99
CA TYR A 74 -2.07 3.93 0.35
C TYR A 74 -2.19 2.46 0.74
N LEU A 75 -1.10 1.69 0.61
CA LEU A 75 -1.12 0.28 0.95
C LEU A 75 -1.31 0.07 2.44
N THR A 76 -0.62 0.85 3.30
CA THR A 76 -0.74 0.73 4.76
C THR A 76 -2.11 1.16 5.28
N LYS A 77 -2.64 2.31 4.86
CA LYS A 77 -3.93 2.81 5.39
C LYS A 77 -5.10 1.97 4.91
N GLN A 78 -5.06 1.47 3.66
CA GLN A 78 -6.10 0.59 3.14
C GLN A 78 -5.99 -0.83 3.71
N HIS A 79 -4.77 -1.36 3.94
CA HIS A 79 -4.58 -2.59 4.70
C HIS A 79 -5.11 -2.43 6.11
N GLN A 80 -4.66 -1.42 6.85
CA GLN A 80 -5.10 -1.14 8.22
C GLN A 80 -6.63 -1.02 8.30
N HIS A 81 -7.29 -0.34 7.36
CA HIS A 81 -8.75 -0.23 7.35
C HIS A 81 -9.46 -1.55 7.04
N ALA A 82 -8.90 -2.37 6.13
CA ALA A 82 -9.45 -3.69 5.81
C ALA A 82 -9.26 -4.67 6.98
N THR A 83 -8.07 -4.69 7.58
CA THR A 83 -7.74 -5.47 8.79
C THR A 83 -8.65 -5.06 9.94
N LEU A 84 -8.81 -3.77 10.22
CA LEU A 84 -9.72 -3.28 11.27
C LEU A 84 -11.18 -3.68 11.01
N ARG A 85 -11.62 -3.73 9.75
CA ARG A 85 -12.99 -4.15 9.41
C ARG A 85 -13.19 -5.65 9.64
N LEU A 86 -12.22 -6.47 9.23
CA LEU A 86 -12.24 -7.92 9.46
C LEU A 86 -12.18 -8.26 10.95
N VAL A 87 -11.28 -7.61 11.69
CA VAL A 87 -11.19 -7.79 13.15
C VAL A 87 -12.50 -7.41 13.83
N ARG A 88 -13.15 -6.29 13.45
CA ARG A 88 -14.47 -5.93 13.98
C ARG A 88 -15.55 -6.95 13.65
N GLN A 89 -15.54 -7.50 12.43
CA GLN A 89 -16.49 -8.53 12.01
C GLN A 89 -16.30 -9.83 12.80
N MET A 90 -15.05 -10.25 13.00
CA MET A 90 -14.72 -11.40 13.85
C MET A 90 -15.14 -11.16 15.30
N LEU A 91 -14.87 -9.99 15.87
CA LEU A 91 -15.29 -9.64 17.22
C LEU A 91 -16.82 -9.61 17.37
N SER A 92 -17.57 -9.16 16.36
CA SER A 92 -19.04 -9.24 16.37
C SER A 92 -19.54 -10.69 16.32
N GLN A 93 -18.91 -11.57 15.52
CA GLN A 93 -19.29 -12.98 15.46
C GLN A 93 -18.94 -13.76 16.73
N LEU A 94 -17.89 -13.35 17.45
CA LEU A 94 -17.54 -13.91 18.75
C LEU A 94 -18.45 -13.37 19.86
N SER A 95 -18.93 -12.13 19.74
CA SER A 95 -19.91 -11.54 20.65
C SER A 95 -21.29 -12.19 20.52
N ASP A 96 -21.68 -12.65 19.31
CA ASP A 96 -22.94 -13.37 19.07
C ASP A 96 -22.86 -14.87 19.39
N ARG A 97 -21.63 -15.40 19.58
CA ARG A 97 -21.36 -16.79 19.99
C ARG A 97 -20.99 -16.85 21.48
N GLU A 98 -21.96 -16.56 22.35
CA GLU A 98 -21.93 -17.21 23.66
C GLU A 98 -21.89 -18.73 23.40
N LEU A 99 -20.84 -19.37 23.93
CA LEU A 99 -20.53 -20.79 23.80
C LEU A 99 -21.70 -21.67 24.26
N ASN A 100 -22.59 -22.02 23.36
CA ASN A 100 -23.53 -23.11 23.58
C ASN A 100 -22.94 -24.39 22.97
N ILE A 101 -21.84 -24.87 23.56
CA ILE A 101 -21.35 -26.23 23.32
C ILE A 101 -22.14 -27.13 24.25
N ASP A 102 -23.35 -27.49 23.82
CA ASP A 102 -24.08 -28.60 24.42
C ASP A 102 -23.65 -29.88 23.68
N LEU A 103 -22.58 -30.49 24.20
CA LEU A 103 -22.07 -31.77 23.76
C LEU A 103 -23.01 -32.87 24.27
N HIS A 104 -24.17 -33.07 23.63
CA HIS A 104 -24.83 -34.38 23.67
C HIS A 104 -25.77 -34.63 22.49
N ARG A 105 -25.62 -35.85 21.96
CA ARG A 105 -26.55 -36.62 21.12
C ARG A 105 -26.36 -36.55 19.60
N THR A 106 -25.44 -37.40 19.16
CA THR A 106 -25.44 -38.09 17.87
C THR A 106 -26.85 -38.58 17.51
N THR A 107 -27.44 -38.14 16.40
CA THR A 107 -28.06 -39.01 15.39
C THR A 107 -28.33 -38.27 14.06
N THR A 108 -28.28 -39.04 12.97
CA THR A 108 -28.94 -38.87 11.66
C THR A 108 -28.41 -37.85 10.64
N VAL A 109 -27.60 -38.39 9.72
CA VAL A 109 -27.70 -38.32 8.24
C VAL A 109 -28.29 -37.02 7.66
N GLY A 110 -27.44 -36.18 7.07
CA GLY A 110 -27.87 -35.15 6.10
C GLY A 110 -27.18 -33.79 6.18
N ALA A 111 -25.85 -33.72 6.10
CA ALA A 111 -25.13 -32.43 6.00
C ALA A 111 -23.75 -32.55 5.31
N CYS A 112 -23.69 -33.14 4.11
CA CYS A 112 -22.40 -33.31 3.40
C CYS A 112 -21.98 -32.10 2.56
N ASN A 113 -22.81 -31.04 2.45
CA ASN A 113 -22.55 -29.93 1.55
C ASN A 113 -22.15 -28.64 2.27
N SER A 114 -22.47 -28.49 3.57
CA SER A 114 -22.13 -27.28 4.33
C SER A 114 -20.75 -27.36 4.97
N ALA A 115 -20.31 -28.56 5.39
CA ALA A 115 -19.01 -28.73 6.04
C ALA A 115 -17.84 -28.53 5.05
N THR A 116 -17.99 -28.97 3.80
CA THR A 116 -17.00 -28.76 2.74
C THR A 116 -16.89 -27.29 2.34
N THR A 117 -18.01 -26.59 2.18
CA THR A 117 -18.02 -25.14 1.91
C THR A 117 -17.44 -24.32 3.07
N GLN A 118 -17.75 -24.69 4.32
CA GLN A 118 -17.12 -24.05 5.49
C GLN A 118 -15.61 -24.31 5.56
N LEU A 119 -15.15 -25.48 5.12
CA LEU A 119 -13.73 -25.78 5.04
C LEU A 119 -13.04 -24.94 3.96
N GLU A 120 -13.65 -24.78 2.79
CA GLU A 120 -13.15 -23.94 1.70
C GLU A 120 -13.06 -22.47 2.12
N GLU A 121 -14.09 -21.95 2.78
CA GLU A 121 -14.06 -20.59 3.36
C GLU A 121 -12.93 -20.43 4.38
N PHE A 122 -12.69 -21.46 5.20
CA PHE A 122 -11.60 -21.45 6.17
C PHE A 122 -10.22 -21.47 5.50
N TYR A 123 -10.04 -22.24 4.42
CA TYR A 123 -8.81 -22.26 3.63
C TYR A 123 -8.53 -20.92 2.95
N GLU A 124 -9.56 -20.27 2.39
CA GLU A 124 -9.42 -18.91 1.83
C GLU A 124 -8.97 -17.90 2.90
N ILE A 125 -9.54 -17.98 4.11
CA ILE A 125 -9.13 -17.13 5.22
C ILE A 125 -7.67 -17.38 5.63
N LEU A 126 -7.25 -18.65 5.69
CA LEU A 126 -5.85 -18.99 6.01
C LEU A 126 -4.88 -18.48 4.94
N ASN A 127 -5.25 -18.55 3.66
CA ASN A 127 -4.41 -18.04 2.57
C ASN A 127 -4.28 -16.51 2.62
N ILE A 128 -5.37 -15.81 2.93
CA ILE A 128 -5.34 -14.34 3.14
C ILE A 128 -4.44 -14.00 4.33
N LEU A 129 -4.60 -14.71 5.45
CA LEU A 129 -3.78 -14.49 6.65
C LEU A 129 -2.30 -14.75 6.41
N ALA A 130 -1.96 -15.79 5.64
CA ALA A 130 -0.58 -16.09 5.27
C ALA A 130 0.05 -14.94 4.44
N GLY A 131 -0.70 -14.41 3.47
CA GLY A 131 -0.25 -13.25 2.67
C GLY A 131 -0.07 -11.98 3.52
N ASP A 132 -0.94 -11.76 4.51
CA ASP A 132 -0.80 -10.65 5.46
C ASP A 132 0.46 -10.80 6.32
N ILE A 133 0.79 -12.02 6.77
CA ILE A 133 2.01 -12.30 7.55
C ILE A 133 3.27 -12.06 6.71
N GLU A 134 3.28 -12.50 5.45
CA GLU A 134 4.40 -12.24 4.53
C GLU A 134 4.61 -10.75 4.30
N THR A 135 3.52 -10.00 4.11
CA THR A 135 3.57 -8.54 3.95
C THR A 135 4.13 -7.85 5.19
N LEU A 136 3.64 -8.19 6.38
CA LEU A 136 4.16 -7.66 7.65
C LEU A 136 5.63 -8.00 7.87
N THR A 137 6.07 -9.17 7.42
CA THR A 137 7.48 -9.58 7.50
C THR A 137 8.35 -8.73 6.58
N SER A 138 7.90 -8.48 5.35
CA SER A 138 8.57 -7.58 4.40
C SER A 138 8.65 -6.15 4.95
N ASP A 139 7.55 -5.63 5.49
CA ASP A 139 7.49 -4.29 6.09
C ASP A 139 8.47 -4.16 7.27
N GLY A 140 8.53 -5.18 8.14
CA GLY A 140 9.49 -5.23 9.24
C GLY A 140 10.95 -5.20 8.77
N GLN A 141 11.26 -5.87 7.66
CA GLN A 141 12.59 -5.81 7.05
C GLN A 141 12.89 -4.42 6.47
N SER A 142 11.93 -3.77 5.82
CA SER A 142 12.09 -2.41 5.30
C SER A 142 12.40 -1.42 6.43
N LEU A 143 11.61 -1.45 7.51
CA LEU A 143 11.83 -0.61 8.68
C LEU A 143 13.20 -0.85 9.33
N THR A 144 13.68 -2.09 9.32
CA THR A 144 15.02 -2.42 9.82
C THR A 144 16.11 -1.81 8.93
N ASN A 145 15.94 -1.86 7.60
CA ASN A 145 16.88 -1.26 6.65
C ASN A 145 16.90 0.27 6.76
N GLU A 146 15.73 0.90 6.89
CA GLU A 146 15.62 2.36 7.09
C GLU A 146 16.25 2.80 8.41
N SER A 147 16.03 2.04 9.49
CA SER A 147 16.68 2.28 10.79
C SER A 147 18.20 2.20 10.67
N LEU A 148 18.72 1.21 9.94
CA LEU A 148 20.15 1.10 9.67
C LEU A 148 20.68 2.29 8.86
N GLN A 149 19.95 2.73 7.82
CA GLN A 149 20.32 3.92 7.05
C GLN A 149 20.34 5.18 7.92
N MET A 150 19.35 5.37 8.78
CA MET A 150 19.34 6.49 9.73
C MET A 150 20.54 6.45 10.67
N GLN A 151 20.94 5.27 11.17
CA GLN A 151 22.14 5.13 12.00
C GLN A 151 23.43 5.49 11.26
N ILE A 152 23.48 5.29 9.93
CA ILE A 152 24.64 5.67 9.09
C ILE A 152 24.65 7.18 8.83
N ILE A 153 23.49 7.80 8.64
CA ILE A 153 23.37 9.23 8.26
C ILE A 153 23.54 10.17 9.47
N LEU A 154 23.07 9.75 10.65
CA LEU A 154 23.09 10.57 11.86
C LEU A 154 24.49 11.09 12.25
N PRO A 155 25.58 10.30 12.19
CA PRO A 155 26.93 10.77 12.47
C PRO A 155 27.40 11.86 11.49
N THR A 156 27.09 11.71 10.20
CA THR A 156 27.48 12.68 9.16
C THR A 156 26.78 14.02 9.38
N LEU A 157 25.48 13.99 9.71
CA LEU A 157 24.74 15.21 10.05
C LEU A 157 25.26 15.86 11.32
N THR A 158 25.61 15.05 12.33
CA THR A 158 26.18 15.55 13.60
C THR A 158 27.53 16.22 13.38
N GLU A 159 28.38 15.65 12.52
CA GLU A 159 29.67 16.24 12.14
C GLU A 159 29.47 17.56 11.37
N ALA A 160 28.56 17.59 10.41
CA ALA A 160 28.24 18.79 9.64
C ALA A 160 27.73 19.93 10.54
N LEU A 161 26.82 19.63 11.46
CA LEU A 161 26.32 20.59 12.45
C LEU A 161 27.44 21.10 13.37
N SER A 162 28.37 20.22 13.78
CA SER A 162 29.52 20.63 14.60
C SER A 162 30.42 21.62 13.86
N LYS A 163 30.66 21.41 12.56
CA LYS A 163 31.44 22.34 11.73
C LYS A 163 30.76 23.70 11.58
N VAL A 164 29.46 23.71 11.35
CA VAL A 164 28.67 24.96 11.26
C VAL A 164 28.71 25.72 12.59
N LYS A 165 28.58 25.01 13.72
CA LYS A 165 28.65 25.62 15.04
C LYS A 165 29.99 26.33 15.29
N LEU A 166 31.10 25.68 14.97
CA LEU A 166 32.43 26.28 15.10
C LEU A 166 32.58 27.54 14.23
N PHE A 167 32.06 27.51 13.00
CA PHE A 167 32.10 28.65 12.09
C PHE A 167 31.33 29.86 12.63
N VAL A 168 30.17 29.64 13.26
CA VAL A 168 29.37 30.71 13.89
C VAL A 168 30.11 31.30 15.09
N GLU A 169 30.68 30.46 15.96
CA GLU A 169 31.44 30.91 17.14
C GLU A 169 32.71 31.70 16.75
N GLU A 170 33.38 31.35 15.65
CA GLU A 170 34.51 32.12 15.11
C GLU A 170 34.08 33.48 14.55
N SER A 171 32.88 33.57 13.94
CA SER A 171 32.38 34.84 13.39
C SER A 171 31.92 35.84 14.46
N ASP A 172 31.45 35.37 15.61
CA ASP A 172 31.02 36.21 16.74
C ASP A 172 32.21 36.73 17.57
N ALA A 173 33.38 36.08 17.51
CA ALA A 173 34.59 36.49 18.24
C ALA A 173 35.37 37.66 17.57
N VAL A 174 34.95 38.11 16.39
CA VAL A 174 35.63 39.14 15.58
C VAL A 174 34.94 40.52 15.69
N PHE A 175 33.86 40.64 16.46
CA PHE A 175 33.15 41.90 16.73
C PHE A 175 33.39 42.47 18.13
#